data_AF-A0A9E6EWQ3-F1
#
_entry.id   AF-A0A9E6EWQ3-F1
#
_cell.length_a   1.000
_cell.length_b   1.000
_cell.length_c   1.000
_cell.angle_alpha   90.00
_cell.angle_beta   90.00
_cell.angle_gamma   90.00
#
_symmetry.space_group_name_H-M   'P 1'
#
loop_
_entity.id
_entity.type
_entity.pdbx_description
1 polymer ?
#
loop_
_entity_poly.entity_id
_entity_poly.type
_entity_poly.pdbx_seq_one_letter_code
_entity_poly.pdbx_strand_id
1 'polypeptide(L)'
;MESEKILRIENPQYFYDLYEAFKKAKDRIECVNKICKSDGVLETPSLNELRYVGFHLIKAFSDINSENGQEEILRAKRHCERASYDILEIGVIYQLALFKKFKDEFKKTRISSVVKDWLDICEKIEKINAELVEHNRYDEGGEEYHKLAERKLLELNGIIKKFPYYRAELRKVRKRELINNVVIYSGWIIAALTVIVMIIEYFLS
;
A
#
# COMPACT_ATOMS: atom_id res chain seq x y z
N MET A 1 -49.38 32.07 1.65
CA MET A 1 -49.08 30.96 0.74
C MET A 1 -47.74 31.29 0.10
N GLU A 2 -46.64 30.97 0.79
CA GLU A 2 -45.33 30.95 0.15
C GLU A 2 -45.40 29.87 -0.92
N SER A 3 -45.30 30.28 -2.17
CA SER A 3 -45.10 29.39 -3.29
C SER A 3 -43.93 28.47 -2.94
N GLU A 4 -44.14 27.15 -2.96
CA GLU A 4 -43.05 26.19 -3.06
C GLU A 4 -42.14 26.67 -4.19
N LYS A 5 -41.01 27.28 -3.84
CA LYS A 5 -39.92 27.46 -4.80
C LYS A 5 -39.44 26.05 -5.08
N ILE A 6 -40.03 25.44 -6.11
CA ILE A 6 -39.53 24.20 -6.66
C ILE A 6 -38.06 24.45 -6.97
N LEU A 7 -37.20 23.71 -6.29
CA LEU A 7 -35.77 23.73 -6.48
C LEU A 7 -35.49 23.30 -7.93
N ARG A 8 -35.37 24.26 -8.84
CA ARG A 8 -35.02 23.99 -10.24
C ARG A 8 -33.51 24.01 -10.36
N ILE A 9 -32.91 22.82 -10.44
CA ILE A 9 -31.51 22.69 -10.78
C ILE A 9 -31.33 23.13 -12.24
N GLU A 10 -30.76 24.32 -12.43
CA GLU A 10 -30.58 24.90 -13.77
C GLU A 10 -29.57 24.13 -14.62
N ASN A 11 -28.65 23.41 -13.98
CA ASN A 11 -27.65 22.60 -14.67
C ASN A 11 -27.42 21.25 -13.97
N PRO A 12 -28.20 20.21 -14.33
CA PRO A 12 -28.12 18.88 -13.71
C PRO A 12 -26.81 18.16 -14.02
N GLN A 13 -26.06 18.58 -15.06
CA GLN A 13 -24.80 17.96 -15.45
C GLN A 13 -23.75 18.03 -14.32
N TYR A 14 -23.70 19.12 -13.56
CA TYR A 14 -22.76 19.25 -12.45
C TYR A 14 -22.97 18.21 -11.35
N PHE A 15 -24.24 17.89 -11.06
CA PHE A 15 -24.57 16.85 -10.08
C PHE A 15 -24.24 15.45 -10.61
N TYR A 16 -24.46 15.20 -11.91
CA TYR A 16 -24.07 13.95 -12.54
C TYR A 16 -22.55 13.74 -12.49
N ASP A 17 -21.78 14.77 -12.87
CA ASP A 17 -20.32 14.78 -12.80
C ASP A 17 -19.81 14.53 -11.38
N LEU A 18 -20.40 15.17 -10.38
CA LEU A 18 -20.07 14.96 -8.97
C LEU A 18 -20.39 13.52 -8.54
N TYR A 19 -21.53 12.98 -8.95
CA TYR A 19 -21.92 11.60 -8.66
C TYR A 19 -20.92 10.60 -9.24
N GLU A 20 -20.52 10.76 -10.50
CA GLU A 20 -19.51 9.89 -11.13
C GLU A 20 -18.16 9.99 -10.42
N ALA A 21 -17.73 11.20 -10.03
CA ALA A 21 -16.51 11.38 -9.25
C ALA A 21 -16.59 10.73 -7.86
N PHE A 22 -17.72 10.87 -7.16
CA PHE A 22 -17.94 10.24 -5.86
C PHE A 22 -17.95 8.72 -5.95
N LYS A 23 -18.63 8.17 -6.97
CA LYS A 23 -18.67 6.73 -7.23
C LYS A 23 -17.27 6.19 -7.51
N LYS A 24 -16.49 6.86 -8.36
CA LYS A 24 -15.09 6.51 -8.64
C LYS A 24 -14.21 6.53 -7.40
N ALA A 25 -14.38 7.52 -6.53
CA ALA A 25 -13.67 7.59 -5.25
C ALA A 25 -14.01 6.41 -4.34
N LYS A 26 -15.31 6.13 -4.18
CA LYS A 26 -15.81 5.00 -3.39
C LYS A 26 -15.27 3.67 -3.91
N ASP A 27 -15.39 3.39 -5.21
CA ASP A 27 -14.98 2.12 -5.81
C ASP A 27 -13.48 1.87 -5.61
N ARG A 28 -12.67 2.92 -5.72
CA ARG A 28 -11.22 2.84 -5.46
C ARG A 28 -10.91 2.63 -3.99
N ILE A 29 -11.60 3.31 -3.07
CA ILE A 29 -11.44 3.06 -1.63
C ILE A 29 -11.73 1.60 -1.30
N GLU A 30 -12.86 1.06 -1.78
CA GLU A 30 -13.20 -0.34 -1.59
C GLU A 30 -12.15 -1.29 -2.20
N CYS A 31 -11.64 -0.97 -3.39
CA CYS A 31 -10.61 -1.75 -4.05
C CYS A 31 -9.32 -1.79 -3.21
N VAL A 32 -8.81 -0.64 -2.78
CA VAL A 32 -7.60 -0.54 -1.96
C VAL A 32 -7.77 -1.27 -0.63
N ASN A 33 -8.93 -1.16 0.02
CA ASN A 33 -9.22 -1.90 1.26
C ASN A 33 -9.18 -3.40 1.07
N LYS A 34 -9.82 -3.91 0.00
CA LYS A 34 -9.80 -5.34 -0.34
C LYS A 34 -8.37 -5.83 -0.60
N ILE A 35 -7.55 -5.00 -1.26
CA ILE A 35 -6.15 -5.31 -1.59
C ILE A 35 -5.26 -5.27 -0.34
N CYS A 36 -5.35 -4.22 0.45
CA CYS A 36 -4.40 -3.92 1.53
C CYS A 36 -4.79 -4.57 2.86
N LYS A 37 -6.07 -4.96 3.04
CA LYS A 37 -6.63 -5.53 4.27
C LYS A 37 -6.22 -4.72 5.50
N SER A 38 -6.35 -3.40 5.40
CA SER A 38 -5.81 -2.43 6.34
C SER A 38 -6.79 -2.04 7.46
N ASP A 39 -7.90 -2.76 7.62
CA ASP A 39 -8.96 -2.49 8.60
C ASP A 39 -9.36 -1.01 8.69
N GLY A 40 -9.41 -0.32 7.54
CA GLY A 40 -9.82 1.08 7.42
C GLY A 40 -8.75 2.13 7.73
N VAL A 41 -7.54 1.75 8.17
CA VAL A 41 -6.49 2.70 8.55
C VAL A 41 -6.06 3.59 7.36
N LEU A 42 -5.98 3.02 6.17
CA LEU A 42 -5.51 3.72 4.96
C LEU A 42 -6.53 4.73 4.43
N GLU A 43 -7.79 4.66 4.85
CA GLU A 43 -8.87 5.49 4.31
C GLU A 43 -8.90 6.89 4.92
N THR A 44 -8.22 7.13 6.05
CA THR A 44 -8.35 8.36 6.85
C THR A 44 -8.22 9.65 6.02
N PRO A 45 -7.22 9.81 5.13
CA PRO A 45 -7.11 11.01 4.29
C PRO A 45 -8.28 11.15 3.31
N SER A 46 -8.64 10.06 2.62
CA SER A 46 -9.76 10.05 1.67
C SER A 46 -11.11 10.29 2.34
N LEU A 47 -11.35 9.76 3.54
CA LEU A 47 -12.55 10.03 4.32
C LEU A 47 -12.63 11.50 4.74
N ASN A 48 -11.49 12.13 5.06
CA ASN A 48 -11.45 13.55 5.35
C ASN A 48 -11.82 14.40 4.11
N GLU A 49 -11.37 14.01 2.93
CA GLU A 49 -11.79 14.65 1.67
C GLU A 49 -13.30 14.46 1.41
N LEU A 50 -13.83 13.25 1.61
CA LEU A 50 -15.27 12.98 1.47
C LEU A 50 -16.13 13.75 2.49
N ARG A 51 -15.58 14.09 3.67
CA ARG A 51 -16.26 14.98 4.62
C ARG A 51 -16.42 16.40 4.05
N TYR A 52 -15.42 16.91 3.35
CA TYR A 52 -15.52 18.22 2.68
C TYR A 52 -16.51 18.19 1.51
N VAL A 53 -16.65 17.05 0.81
CA VAL A 53 -17.73 16.87 -0.18
C VAL A 53 -19.09 17.16 0.43
N GLY A 54 -19.39 16.58 1.61
CA GLY A 54 -20.65 16.81 2.31
C GLY A 54 -20.85 18.29 2.71
N PHE A 55 -19.81 18.95 3.21
CA PHE A 55 -19.84 20.38 3.53
C PHE A 55 -20.18 21.23 2.30
N HIS A 56 -19.48 21.02 1.18
CA HIS A 56 -19.69 21.76 -0.06
C HIS A 56 -21.07 21.49 -0.68
N LEU A 57 -21.57 20.25 -0.59
CA LEU A 57 -22.93 19.90 -1.02
C LEU A 57 -24.01 20.64 -0.22
N ILE A 58 -23.91 20.67 1.11
CA ILE A 58 -24.86 21.39 1.96
C ILE A 58 -24.86 22.89 1.63
N LYS A 59 -23.67 23.46 1.40
CA LYS A 59 -23.53 24.86 1.00
C LYS A 59 -24.12 25.12 -0.39
N ALA A 60 -23.88 24.23 -1.35
CA ALA A 60 -24.48 24.29 -2.67
C ALA A 60 -26.01 24.26 -2.62
N PHE A 61 -26.60 23.41 -1.77
CA PHE A 61 -28.06 23.34 -1.61
C PHE A 61 -28.66 24.59 -0.97
N SER A 62 -27.90 25.29 -0.12
CA SER A 62 -28.35 26.54 0.50
C SER A 62 -28.46 27.69 -0.51
N ASP A 63 -27.66 27.65 -1.59
CA ASP A 63 -27.57 28.68 -2.63
C ASP A 63 -27.71 28.09 -4.06
N ILE A 64 -28.58 27.11 -4.26
CA ILE A 64 -28.65 26.20 -5.43
C ILE A 64 -28.77 26.87 -6.81
N ASN A 65 -29.39 28.05 -6.90
CA ASN A 65 -29.60 28.78 -8.16
C ASN A 65 -28.61 29.93 -8.35
N SER A 66 -27.54 29.97 -7.57
CA SER A 66 -26.48 30.98 -7.70
C SER A 66 -25.23 30.39 -8.34
N GLU A 67 -24.41 31.25 -8.94
CA GLU A 67 -23.07 30.89 -9.37
C GLU A 67 -22.23 30.30 -8.22
N ASN A 68 -22.44 30.80 -6.99
CA ASN A 68 -21.81 30.26 -5.79
C ASN A 68 -22.21 28.80 -5.56
N GLY A 69 -23.50 28.45 -5.70
CA GLY A 69 -23.96 27.06 -5.55
C GLY A 69 -23.31 26.11 -6.55
N GLN A 70 -23.15 26.55 -7.81
CA GLN A 70 -22.45 25.78 -8.83
C GLN A 70 -20.95 25.63 -8.53
N GLU A 71 -20.29 26.69 -8.05
CA GLU A 71 -18.88 26.63 -7.65
C GLU A 71 -18.67 25.63 -6.50
N GLU A 72 -19.59 25.58 -5.54
CA GLU A 72 -19.54 24.64 -4.43
C GLU A 72 -19.70 23.18 -4.89
N ILE A 73 -20.52 22.89 -5.92
CA ILE A 73 -20.58 21.55 -6.54
C ILE A 73 -19.23 21.18 -7.19
N LEU A 74 -18.61 22.14 -7.90
CA LEU A 74 -17.29 21.92 -8.50
C LEU A 74 -16.20 21.70 -7.43
N ARG A 75 -16.28 22.40 -6.29
CA ARG A 75 -15.40 22.16 -5.13
C ARG A 75 -15.61 20.75 -4.57
N ALA A 76 -16.86 20.33 -4.37
CA ALA A 76 -17.19 18.97 -3.94
C ALA A 76 -16.60 17.92 -4.90
N LYS A 77 -16.69 18.14 -6.23
CA LYS A 77 -16.12 17.22 -7.23
C LYS A 77 -14.60 17.07 -7.06
N ARG A 78 -13.87 18.18 -6.87
CA ARG A 78 -12.42 18.16 -6.63
C ARG A 78 -12.03 17.39 -5.37
N HIS A 79 -12.84 17.44 -4.33
CA HIS A 79 -12.64 16.64 -3.12
C HIS A 79 -12.86 15.15 -3.38
N CYS A 80 -13.86 14.76 -4.18
CA CYS A 80 -14.02 13.36 -4.62
C CYS A 80 -12.79 12.88 -5.42
N GLU A 81 -12.32 13.69 -6.37
CA GLU A 81 -11.12 13.38 -7.16
C GLU A 81 -9.90 13.21 -6.26
N ARG A 82 -9.64 14.14 -5.33
CA ARG A 82 -8.54 14.03 -4.36
C ARG A 82 -8.67 12.78 -3.48
N ALA A 83 -9.86 12.48 -2.96
CA ALA A 83 -10.10 11.28 -2.17
C ALA A 83 -9.74 10.00 -2.95
N SER A 84 -10.08 9.97 -4.24
CA SER A 84 -9.80 8.88 -5.18
C SER A 84 -8.30 8.71 -5.44
N TYR A 85 -7.57 9.81 -5.44
CA TYR A 85 -6.14 9.87 -5.75
C TYR A 85 -5.30 9.49 -4.54
N ASP A 86 -5.60 10.09 -3.39
CA ASP A 86 -4.90 9.84 -2.13
C ASP A 86 -4.96 8.35 -1.75
N ILE A 87 -6.10 7.69 -1.92
CA ILE A 87 -6.22 6.27 -1.54
C ILE A 87 -5.37 5.35 -2.40
N LEU A 88 -5.21 5.66 -3.70
CA LEU A 88 -4.36 4.88 -4.61
C LEU A 88 -2.89 5.05 -4.25
N GLU A 89 -2.45 6.29 -4.02
CA GLU A 89 -1.07 6.59 -3.59
C GLU A 89 -0.75 5.86 -2.28
N ILE A 90 -1.63 5.96 -1.29
CA ILE A 90 -1.49 5.28 0.01
C ILE A 90 -1.45 3.75 -0.18
N GLY A 91 -2.31 3.20 -1.03
CA GLY A 91 -2.33 1.77 -1.33
C GLY A 91 -1.01 1.26 -1.91
N VAL A 92 -0.43 2.00 -2.85
CA VAL A 92 0.89 1.70 -3.44
C VAL A 92 1.98 1.75 -2.38
N ILE A 93 2.04 2.84 -1.61
CA ILE A 93 3.04 3.04 -0.54
C ILE A 93 2.97 1.90 0.46
N TYR A 94 1.75 1.48 0.83
CA TYR A 94 1.54 0.37 1.74
C TYR A 94 2.09 -0.96 1.19
N GLN A 95 1.83 -1.29 -0.08
CA GLN A 95 2.36 -2.51 -0.70
C GLN A 95 3.90 -2.50 -0.78
N LEU A 96 4.50 -1.37 -1.13
CA LEU A 96 5.96 -1.20 -1.13
C LEU A 96 6.54 -1.34 0.29
N ALA A 97 5.85 -0.83 1.31
CA ALA A 97 6.24 -1.02 2.71
C ALA A 97 6.16 -2.49 3.14
N LEU A 98 5.15 -3.24 2.68
CA LEU A 98 5.07 -4.69 2.91
C LEU A 98 6.23 -5.44 2.26
N PHE A 99 6.63 -5.03 1.05
CA PHE A 99 7.82 -5.58 0.39
C PHE A 99 9.08 -5.36 1.21
N LYS A 100 9.34 -4.11 1.59
CA LYS A 100 10.49 -3.73 2.41
C LYS A 100 10.53 -4.52 3.72
N LYS A 101 9.38 -4.60 4.42
CA LYS A 101 9.24 -5.37 5.66
C LYS A 101 9.57 -6.85 5.45
N PHE A 102 9.14 -7.46 4.36
CA PHE A 102 9.47 -8.85 4.04
C PHE A 102 10.97 -9.04 3.79
N LYS A 103 11.59 -8.17 2.98
CA LYS A 103 13.03 -8.19 2.72
C LYS A 103 13.84 -8.07 4.02
N ASP A 104 13.43 -7.16 4.90
CA ASP A 104 14.07 -6.94 6.21
C ASP A 104 13.88 -8.14 7.15
N GLU A 105 12.68 -8.74 7.18
CA GLU A 105 12.36 -9.92 7.99
C GLU A 105 13.31 -11.09 7.67
N PHE A 106 13.69 -11.28 6.39
CA PHE A 106 14.51 -12.40 5.92
C PHE A 106 15.92 -12.02 5.45
N LYS A 107 16.43 -10.83 5.77
CA LYS A 107 17.74 -10.36 5.30
C LYS A 107 18.95 -11.26 5.60
N LYS A 108 18.86 -12.07 6.66
CA LYS A 108 19.92 -13.04 7.06
C LYS A 108 19.68 -14.47 6.52
N THR A 109 18.59 -14.68 5.79
CA THR A 109 18.18 -15.99 5.28
C THR A 109 18.29 -15.95 3.76
N ARG A 110 18.78 -17.03 3.15
CA ARG A 110 18.88 -17.10 1.68
C ARG A 110 17.50 -17.27 1.05
N ILE A 111 16.82 -16.16 0.75
CA ILE A 111 15.44 -16.17 0.22
C ILE A 111 15.33 -16.99 -1.07
N SER A 112 16.37 -16.94 -1.92
CA SER A 112 16.44 -17.69 -3.19
C SER A 112 16.40 -19.21 -3.02
N SER A 113 16.57 -19.74 -1.80
CA SER A 113 16.41 -21.17 -1.51
C SER A 113 14.95 -21.64 -1.54
N VAL A 114 14.01 -20.72 -1.36
CA VAL A 114 12.57 -20.97 -1.35
C VAL A 114 11.90 -20.32 -2.56
N VAL A 115 12.27 -19.08 -2.86
CA VAL A 115 11.68 -18.29 -3.94
C VAL A 115 12.68 -18.23 -5.09
N LYS A 116 12.51 -19.12 -6.08
CA LYS A 116 13.49 -19.27 -7.17
C LYS A 116 13.65 -17.99 -8.01
N ASP A 117 12.57 -17.26 -8.21
CA ASP A 117 12.43 -16.01 -8.96
C ASP A 117 12.61 -14.76 -8.08
N TRP A 118 13.30 -14.87 -6.95
CA TRP A 118 13.41 -13.75 -5.99
C TRP A 118 14.06 -12.48 -6.58
N LEU A 119 15.08 -12.64 -7.43
CA LEU A 119 15.75 -11.50 -8.07
C LEU A 119 14.81 -10.80 -9.05
N ASP A 120 14.08 -11.55 -9.87
CA ASP A 120 13.09 -11.03 -10.82
C ASP A 120 11.96 -10.29 -10.08
N ILE A 121 11.52 -10.82 -8.94
CA ILE A 121 10.54 -10.14 -8.07
C ILE A 121 11.09 -8.81 -7.57
N CYS A 122 12.35 -8.78 -7.12
CA CYS A 122 12.99 -7.54 -6.66
C CYS A 122 13.08 -6.52 -7.80
N GLU A 123 13.61 -6.92 -8.95
CA GLU A 123 13.74 -6.06 -10.12
C GLU A 123 12.38 -5.49 -10.55
N LYS A 124 11.34 -6.34 -10.58
CA LYS A 124 9.99 -5.90 -10.94
C LYS A 124 9.45 -4.86 -9.97
N ILE A 125 9.62 -5.05 -8.65
CA ILE A 125 9.13 -4.07 -7.66
C ILE A 125 9.93 -2.77 -7.72
N GLU A 126 11.25 -2.83 -7.89
CA GLU A 126 12.10 -1.65 -8.04
C GLU A 126 11.74 -0.87 -9.31
N LYS A 127 11.47 -1.56 -10.42
CA LYS A 127 10.98 -0.94 -11.66
C LYS A 127 9.64 -0.25 -11.46
N ILE A 128 8.69 -0.90 -10.79
CA ILE A 128 7.40 -0.28 -10.45
C ILE A 128 7.60 0.99 -9.63
N ASN A 129 8.49 0.96 -8.64
CA ASN A 129 8.78 2.12 -7.80
C ASN A 129 9.46 3.25 -8.61
N ALA A 130 10.41 2.91 -9.48
CA ALA A 130 11.08 3.89 -10.34
C ALA A 130 10.09 4.58 -11.31
N GLU A 131 9.23 3.81 -11.97
CA GLU A 131 8.20 4.36 -12.86
C GLU A 131 7.26 5.32 -12.09
N LEU A 132 6.86 5.00 -10.86
CA LEU A 132 6.00 5.87 -10.05
C LEU A 132 6.70 7.13 -9.51
N VAL A 133 8.03 7.14 -9.48
CA VAL A 133 8.83 8.31 -9.08
C VAL A 133 9.11 9.21 -10.30
N GLU A 134 9.40 8.60 -11.44
CA GLU A 134 9.62 9.28 -12.72
C GLU A 134 8.34 9.98 -13.20
N HIS A 135 7.23 9.24 -13.21
CA HIS A 135 5.91 9.77 -13.46
C HIS A 135 5.36 10.31 -12.14
N ASN A 136 5.68 11.56 -11.78
CA ASN A 136 5.10 12.17 -10.58
C ASN A 136 3.83 12.97 -10.93
N ARG A 137 2.94 13.13 -9.94
CA ARG A 137 1.63 13.78 -10.11
C ARG A 137 1.69 15.24 -10.61
N TYR A 138 2.85 15.89 -10.54
CA TYR A 138 3.03 17.29 -10.94
C TYR A 138 3.37 17.45 -12.41
N ASP A 139 3.92 16.41 -13.06
CA ASP A 139 4.48 16.52 -14.41
C ASP A 139 3.53 16.05 -15.53
N GLU A 140 2.63 15.09 -15.26
CA GLU A 140 1.83 14.42 -16.33
C GLU A 140 0.33 14.71 -16.29
N GLY A 141 -0.12 15.57 -15.37
CA GLY A 141 -1.54 15.75 -15.08
C GLY A 141 -2.09 14.58 -14.27
N GLY A 142 -2.88 14.90 -13.24
CA GLY A 142 -3.26 13.92 -12.20
C GLY A 142 -3.85 12.62 -12.76
N GLU A 143 -4.76 12.69 -13.73
CA GLU A 143 -5.52 11.51 -14.16
C GLU A 143 -4.66 10.39 -14.80
N GLU A 144 -3.59 10.72 -15.53
CA GLU A 144 -2.70 9.71 -16.13
C GLU A 144 -1.86 9.01 -15.06
N TYR A 145 -1.28 9.78 -14.16
CA TYR A 145 -0.56 9.27 -12.99
C TYR A 145 -1.44 8.34 -12.14
N HIS A 146 -2.70 8.72 -11.90
CA HIS A 146 -3.59 7.89 -11.08
C HIS A 146 -3.99 6.59 -11.77
N LYS A 147 -4.15 6.59 -13.10
CA LYS A 147 -4.33 5.34 -13.87
C LYS A 147 -3.09 4.45 -13.80
N LEU A 148 -1.89 5.04 -13.84
CA LEU A 148 -0.64 4.32 -13.64
C LEU A 148 -0.60 3.70 -12.24
N ALA A 149 -0.82 4.49 -11.19
CA ALA A 149 -0.84 4.05 -9.80
C ALA A 149 -1.83 2.90 -9.57
N GLU A 150 -3.03 2.98 -10.13
CA GLU A 150 -4.05 1.92 -10.06
C GLU A 150 -3.57 0.60 -10.69
N ARG A 151 -2.98 0.65 -11.90
CA ARG A 151 -2.39 -0.53 -12.53
C ARG A 151 -1.26 -1.12 -11.69
N LYS A 152 -0.36 -0.26 -11.20
CA LYS A 152 0.80 -0.69 -10.40
C LYS A 152 0.39 -1.27 -9.05
N LEU A 153 -0.65 -0.76 -8.42
CA LEU A 153 -1.20 -1.32 -7.20
C LEU A 153 -1.68 -2.77 -7.41
N LEU A 154 -2.38 -3.05 -8.51
CA LEU A 154 -2.82 -4.40 -8.85
C LEU A 154 -1.65 -5.34 -9.13
N GLU A 155 -0.63 -4.86 -9.85
CA GLU A 155 0.59 -5.62 -10.09
C GLU A 155 1.33 -5.97 -8.78
N LEU A 156 1.52 -4.98 -7.91
CA LEU A 156 2.14 -5.15 -6.59
C LEU A 156 1.35 -6.16 -5.76
N ASN A 157 0.03 -6.03 -5.68
CA ASN A 157 -0.82 -6.98 -4.96
C ASN A 157 -0.65 -8.42 -5.48
N GLY A 158 -0.54 -8.60 -6.81
CA GLY A 158 -0.31 -9.90 -7.43
C GLY A 158 0.97 -10.59 -6.95
N ILE A 159 2.00 -9.81 -6.60
CA ILE A 159 3.27 -10.27 -6.03
C ILE A 159 3.14 -10.48 -4.52
N ILE A 160 2.70 -9.44 -3.79
CA ILE A 160 2.69 -9.41 -2.32
C ILE A 160 1.72 -10.45 -1.73
N LYS A 161 0.62 -10.79 -2.40
CA LYS A 161 -0.30 -11.84 -1.94
C LYS A 161 0.37 -13.21 -1.79
N LYS A 162 1.52 -13.43 -2.44
CA LYS A 162 2.29 -14.69 -2.34
C LYS A 162 3.18 -14.73 -1.09
N PHE A 163 3.46 -13.59 -0.48
CA PHE A 163 4.44 -13.46 0.60
C PHE A 163 4.08 -14.27 1.85
N PRO A 164 2.80 -14.38 2.29
CA PRO A 164 2.45 -15.26 3.41
C PRO A 164 2.90 -16.71 3.22
N TYR A 165 2.82 -17.24 2.00
CA TYR A 165 3.28 -18.61 1.69
C TYR A 165 4.80 -18.71 1.76
N TYR A 166 5.51 -17.73 1.19
CA TYR A 166 6.96 -17.66 1.29
C TYR A 166 7.44 -17.51 2.73
N ARG A 167 6.75 -16.71 3.55
CA ARG A 167 7.05 -16.55 4.99
C ARG A 167 7.03 -17.89 5.72
N ALA A 168 6.02 -18.71 5.47
CA ALA A 168 5.89 -20.02 6.13
C ALA A 168 7.10 -20.92 5.84
N GLU A 169 7.52 -21.00 4.58
CA GLU A 169 8.66 -21.82 4.18
C GLU A 169 10.01 -21.24 4.62
N LEU A 170 10.21 -19.92 4.52
CA LEU A 170 11.43 -19.26 4.96
C LEU A 170 11.63 -19.35 6.48
N ARG A 171 10.55 -19.35 7.26
CA ARG A 171 10.61 -19.60 8.71
C ARG A 171 11.10 -21.02 9.03
N LYS A 172 10.70 -22.03 8.24
CA LYS A 172 11.22 -23.40 8.38
C LYS A 172 12.71 -23.47 8.04
N VAL A 173 13.14 -22.78 6.98
CA VAL A 173 14.58 -22.70 6.61
C VAL A 173 15.38 -22.04 7.73
N ARG A 174 14.95 -20.85 8.19
CA ARG A 174 15.62 -20.15 9.30
C ARG A 174 15.71 -21.00 10.56
N LYS A 175 14.66 -21.74 10.93
CA LYS A 175 14.68 -22.63 12.09
C LYS A 175 15.74 -23.74 11.93
N ARG A 176 15.84 -24.34 10.73
CA ARG A 176 16.87 -25.34 10.43
C ARG A 176 18.28 -24.76 10.48
N GLU A 177 18.49 -23.58 9.90
CA GLU A 177 19.77 -22.87 9.96
C GLU A 177 20.21 -22.59 11.40
N LEU A 178 19.29 -22.14 12.26
CA LEU A 178 19.58 -21.90 13.68
C LEU A 178 19.98 -23.18 14.42
N ILE A 179 19.25 -24.28 14.23
CA ILE A 179 19.57 -25.57 14.85
C ILE A 179 20.93 -26.07 14.38
N ASN A 180 21.19 -26.02 13.07
CA ASN A 180 22.47 -26.44 12.50
C ASN A 180 23.62 -25.61 13.05
N ASN A 181 23.45 -24.29 13.18
CA ASN A 181 24.47 -23.43 13.76
C ASN A 181 24.75 -23.79 15.23
N VAL A 182 23.71 -24.04 16.04
CA VAL A 182 23.89 -24.49 17.43
C VAL A 182 24.68 -25.79 17.50
N VAL A 183 24.33 -26.78 16.66
CA VAL A 183 25.06 -28.06 16.59
C VAL A 183 26.52 -27.83 16.20
N ILE A 184 26.78 -27.04 15.16
CA ILE A 184 28.15 -26.72 14.71
C ILE A 184 28.96 -26.04 15.81
N TYR A 185 28.43 -25.00 16.44
CA TYR A 185 29.13 -24.29 17.51
C TYR A 185 29.36 -25.17 18.74
N SER A 186 28.40 -26.03 19.11
CA SER A 186 28.59 -26.99 20.19
C SER A 186 29.71 -27.99 19.89
N GLY A 187 29.82 -28.43 18.63
CA GLY A 187 30.91 -29.30 18.18
C GLY A 187 32.28 -28.62 18.30
N TRP A 188 32.39 -27.35 17.89
CA TRP A 188 33.63 -26.57 18.05
C TRP A 188 34.03 -26.40 19.52
N ILE A 189 33.07 -26.14 20.41
CA ILE A 189 33.33 -26.03 21.85
C ILE A 189 33.86 -27.35 22.41
N ILE A 190 33.22 -28.48 22.06
CA ILE A 190 33.66 -29.80 22.51
C ILE A 190 35.08 -30.10 21.99
N ALA A 191 35.35 -29.83 20.71
CA ALA A 191 36.67 -30.03 20.13
C ALA A 191 37.75 -29.20 20.84
N ALA A 192 37.47 -27.93 21.13
CA ALA A 192 38.39 -27.07 21.89
C ALA A 192 38.65 -27.61 23.30
N LEU A 193 37.60 -28.06 24.01
CA LEU A 193 37.74 -28.68 25.33
C LEU A 193 38.60 -29.94 25.29
N THR A 194 38.41 -30.81 24.30
CA THR A 194 39.24 -32.02 24.15
C THR A 194 40.72 -31.71 23.93
N VAL A 195 41.04 -30.68 23.13
CA VAL A 195 42.43 -30.25 22.93
C VAL A 195 43.04 -29.70 24.22
N ILE A 196 42.27 -28.92 25.00
CA ILE A 196 42.72 -28.42 26.30
C ILE A 196 43.03 -29.57 27.26
N VAL A 197 42.16 -30.58 27.35
CA VAL A 197 42.39 -31.76 28.20
C VAL A 197 43.66 -32.51 27.78
N MET A 198 43.86 -32.74 26.48
CA MET A 198 45.08 -33.40 25.98
C MET A 198 46.36 -32.62 26.32
N ILE A 199 46.33 -31.30 26.23
CA ILE A 199 47.46 -30.45 26.62
C ILE A 199 47.75 -30.58 28.12
N ILE A 200 46.71 -30.55 28.96
CA ILE A 200 46.86 -30.71 30.41
C ILE A 200 47.46 -32.08 30.75
N GLU A 201 46.96 -33.16 30.16
CA GLU A 201 47.49 -34.52 30.37
C GLU A 201 48.96 -34.64 29.93
N TYR A 202 49.33 -34.01 28.82
CA TYR A 202 50.72 -34.00 28.32
C TYR A 202 51.69 -33.32 29.30
N PHE A 203 51.27 -32.24 29.96
CA PHE A 203 52.11 -31.54 30.94
C PHE A 203 52.14 -32.21 32.33
N LEU A 204 51.16 -33.07 32.63
CA LEU A 204 51.10 -33.82 33.89
C LEU A 204 51.81 -35.18 33.83
N SER A 205 52.11 -35.68 32.63
CA SER A 205 52.83 -36.94 32.39
C SER A 205 54.33 -36.71 32.29
#